data_AF-C6M6K6-F1
#
_entry.id   AF-C6M6K6-F1
#
_cell.length_a   1.000
_cell.length_b   1.000
_cell.length_c   1.000
_cell.angle_alpha   90.00
_cell.angle_beta   90.00
_cell.angle_gamma   90.00
#
_symmetry.space_group_name_H-M   'P 1'
#
loop_
_entity.id
_entity.type
_entity.pdbx_description
1 polymer ?
#
loop_
_entity_poly.entity_id
_entity_poly.type
_entity_poly.pdbx_seq_one_letter_code
_entity_poly.pdbx_strand_id
1 'polypeptide(L)'
;MTQHTDITLTFEEILAASRCRRDWLLELIDEEIISVNGRPEQTLYSGFQLARIRRAQRLSRDFDAGIPALGLIMRLLDEVEELRKAQQPLSLLDEGK
;
A
#
# COMPACT_ATOMS: atom_id res chain seq x y z
N MET A 1 12.24 17.14 2.49
CA MET A 1 12.31 16.64 3.87
C MET A 1 10.89 16.42 4.38
N THR A 2 10.28 15.30 4.01
CA THR A 2 9.01 14.86 4.58
C THR A 2 9.31 14.25 5.94
N GLN A 3 8.90 14.93 7.01
CA GLN A 3 8.91 14.37 8.36
C GLN A 3 7.89 13.21 8.36
N HIS A 4 8.36 11.99 8.08
CA HIS A 4 7.61 10.80 8.41
C HIS A 4 7.60 10.73 9.93
N THR A 5 6.46 10.99 10.56
CA THR A 5 6.21 10.43 11.87
C THR A 5 6.33 8.92 11.69
N ASP A 6 7.46 8.34 12.08
CA ASP A 6 7.71 6.89 11.97
C ASP A 6 6.84 6.15 13.00
N ILE A 7 5.54 6.09 12.69
CA ILE A 7 4.59 5.24 13.39
C ILE A 7 4.99 3.82 13.04
N THR A 8 5.34 3.08 14.08
CA THR A 8 5.75 1.69 14.02
C THR A 8 4.72 0.87 14.77
N LEU A 9 4.16 -0.14 14.10
CA LEU A 9 3.05 -0.96 14.60
C LEU A 9 3.49 -2.43 14.62
N THR A 10 3.19 -3.13 15.70
CA THR A 10 3.25 -4.60 15.73
C THR A 10 2.16 -5.22 14.86
N PHE A 11 2.24 -6.54 14.64
CA PHE A 11 1.22 -7.28 13.89
C PHE A 11 -0.20 -7.10 14.47
N GLU A 12 -0.36 -7.17 15.78
CA GLU A 12 -1.66 -6.99 16.44
C GLU A 12 -2.16 -5.53 16.32
N GLU A 13 -1.25 -4.55 16.42
CA GLU A 13 -1.60 -3.14 16.26
C GLU A 13 -2.02 -2.81 14.83
N ILE A 14 -1.37 -3.38 13.81
CA ILE A 14 -1.77 -3.13 12.42
C ILE A 14 -3.10 -3.81 12.07
N LEU A 15 -3.39 -4.98 12.62
CA LEU A 15 -4.72 -5.61 12.50
C LEU A 15 -5.79 -4.73 13.14
N ALA A 16 -5.55 -4.24 14.36
CA ALA A 16 -6.48 -3.35 15.05
C ALA A 16 -6.68 -2.01 14.31
N ALA A 17 -5.59 -1.40 13.83
CA ALA A 17 -5.62 -0.11 13.14
C ALA A 17 -6.23 -0.16 11.74
N SER A 18 -6.05 -1.27 11.01
CA SER A 18 -6.65 -1.49 9.69
C SER A 18 -8.07 -2.06 9.77
N ARG A 19 -8.44 -2.68 10.90
CA ARG A 19 -9.70 -3.43 11.08
C ARG A 19 -9.87 -4.53 10.03
N CYS A 20 -8.78 -5.12 9.56
CA CYS A 20 -8.83 -6.28 8.67
C CYS A 20 -8.77 -7.60 9.47
N ARG A 21 -9.13 -8.70 8.81
CA ARG A 21 -9.02 -10.04 9.39
C ARG A 21 -7.56 -10.53 9.25
N ARG A 22 -7.12 -11.35 10.20
CA ARG A 22 -5.76 -11.92 10.24
C ARG A 22 -5.41 -12.69 8.97
N ASP A 23 -6.29 -13.61 8.58
CA ASP A 23 -6.17 -14.43 7.37
C ASP A 23 -6.04 -13.56 6.13
N TRP A 24 -6.86 -12.53 6.02
CA TRP A 24 -6.81 -11.60 4.89
C TRP A 24 -5.51 -10.81 4.82
N LEU A 25 -4.95 -10.37 5.95
CA LEU A 25 -3.63 -9.69 5.96
C LEU A 25 -2.51 -10.66 5.54
N LEU A 26 -2.56 -11.91 5.97
CA LEU A 26 -1.58 -12.92 5.55
C LEU A 26 -1.68 -13.20 4.05
N GLU A 27 -2.89 -13.31 3.50
CA GLU A 27 -3.08 -13.44 2.04
C GLU A 27 -2.52 -12.25 1.26
N LEU A 28 -2.67 -11.02 1.77
CA LEU A 28 -2.04 -9.84 1.15
C LEU A 28 -0.51 -9.90 1.17
N ILE A 29 0.07 -10.49 2.22
CA ILE A 29 1.52 -10.64 2.35
C ILE A 29 2.01 -11.73 1.40
N ASP A 30 1.29 -12.86 1.33
CA ASP A 30 1.61 -13.98 0.45
C ASP A 30 1.54 -13.58 -1.04
N GLU A 31 0.61 -12.70 -1.41
CA GLU A 31 0.50 -12.11 -2.76
C GLU A 31 1.45 -10.91 -2.97
N GLU A 32 2.37 -10.65 -2.03
CA GLU A 32 3.34 -9.55 -2.05
C GLU A 32 2.71 -8.13 -2.17
N ILE A 33 1.42 -8.00 -1.91
CA ILE A 33 0.72 -6.70 -1.89
C ILE A 33 1.25 -5.85 -0.74
N ILE A 34 1.54 -6.49 0.40
CA ILE A 34 2.21 -5.92 1.56
C ILE A 34 3.53 -6.65 1.79
N SER A 35 4.65 -5.96 1.54
CA SER A 35 5.97 -6.53 1.77
C SER A 35 6.31 -6.54 3.26
N VAL A 36 6.86 -7.65 3.76
CA VAL A 36 7.39 -7.81 5.11
C VAL A 36 8.74 -8.52 5.08
N ASN A 37 9.60 -8.21 6.05
CA ASN A 37 10.90 -8.87 6.19
C ASN A 37 10.82 -9.91 7.30
N GLY A 38 10.83 -11.19 6.93
CA GLY A 38 10.76 -12.31 7.88
C GLY A 38 9.33 -12.72 8.20
N ARG A 39 9.08 -13.09 9.46
CA ARG A 39 7.76 -13.60 9.90
C ARG A 39 6.79 -12.43 10.12
N PRO A 40 5.60 -12.42 9.49
CA PRO A 40 4.62 -11.33 9.62
C PRO A 40 4.32 -10.92 11.06
N GLU A 41 4.24 -11.89 11.98
CA GLU A 41 3.91 -11.68 13.39
C GLU A 41 5.06 -11.10 14.21
N GLN A 42 6.29 -11.19 13.70
CA GLN A 42 7.51 -10.71 14.36
C GLN A 42 8.07 -9.44 13.69
N THR A 43 7.42 -8.97 12.63
CA THR A 43 7.78 -7.77 11.89
C THR A 43 7.05 -6.54 12.46
N LEU A 44 7.73 -5.39 12.37
CA LEU A 44 7.13 -4.09 12.61
C LEU A 44 6.67 -3.47 11.29
N TYR A 45 5.52 -2.83 11.33
CA TYR A 45 4.86 -2.22 10.19
C TYR A 45 4.86 -0.70 10.29
N SER A 46 5.08 -0.05 9.16
CA SER A 46 5.05 1.40 9.04
C SER A 46 3.64 1.94 8.80
N GLY A 47 3.47 3.25 9.03
CA GLY A 47 2.28 3.98 8.59
C GLY A 47 2.01 3.87 7.08
N PHE A 48 3.05 3.68 6.26
CA PHE A 48 2.90 3.42 4.82
C PHE A 48 2.21 2.08 4.55
N GLN A 49 2.62 1.00 5.22
CA GLN A 49 1.97 -0.29 5.09
C GLN A 49 0.51 -0.23 5.58
N LEU A 50 0.22 0.47 6.67
CA LEU A 50 -1.16 0.69 7.12
C LEU A 50 -2.01 1.42 6.05
N ALA A 51 -1.48 2.47 5.44
CA ALA A 51 -2.17 3.19 4.36
C ALA A 51 -2.42 2.27 3.14
N ARG A 52 -1.44 1.44 2.79
CA ARG A 52 -1.51 0.47 1.70
C ARG A 52 -2.56 -0.61 1.95
N ILE A 53 -2.63 -1.18 3.16
CA ILE A 53 -3.67 -2.13 3.59
C ILE A 53 -5.07 -1.51 3.44
N ARG A 54 -5.26 -0.28 3.95
CA ARG A 54 -6.54 0.42 3.85
C ARG A 54 -6.95 0.71 2.41
N ARG A 55 -5.98 0.98 1.51
CA ARG A 55 -6.23 1.12 0.07
C ARG A 55 -6.70 -0.19 -0.53
N ALA A 56 -6.02 -1.29 -0.23
CA ALA A 56 -6.38 -2.63 -0.67
C ALA A 56 -7.80 -3.01 -0.21
N GLN A 57 -8.17 -2.72 1.05
CA GLN A 57 -9.53 -2.98 1.56
C GLN A 57 -10.61 -2.21 0.78
N ARG A 58 -10.36 -0.92 0.48
CA ARG A 58 -11.30 -0.11 -0.31
C ARG A 58 -11.47 -0.69 -1.70
N LEU A 59 -10.38 -0.99 -2.39
CA LEU A 59 -10.42 -1.55 -3.74
C LEU A 59 -11.09 -2.93 -3.79
N SER A 60 -10.80 -3.80 -2.83
CA SER A 60 -11.45 -5.11 -2.74
C SER A 60 -12.98 -4.96 -2.65
N ARG A 61 -13.48 -4.02 -1.83
CA ARG A 61 -14.92 -3.73 -1.75
C ARG A 61 -15.47 -3.07 -3.01
N ASP A 62 -14.77 -2.07 -3.52
CA ASP A 62 -15.29 -1.24 -4.61
C ASP A 62 -15.34 -2.02 -5.95
N PHE A 63 -14.49 -3.05 -6.10
CA PHE A 63 -14.41 -3.90 -7.29
C PHE A 63 -14.90 -5.34 -7.07
N ASP A 64 -15.34 -5.68 -5.86
CA ASP A 64 -15.61 -7.07 -5.44
C ASP A 64 -14.48 -8.04 -5.82
N ALA A 65 -13.24 -7.55 -5.64
CA ALA A 65 -12.04 -8.21 -6.14
C ALA A 65 -11.44 -9.14 -5.09
N GLY A 66 -11.18 -10.39 -5.49
CA GLY A 66 -10.33 -11.32 -4.74
C GLY A 66 -8.86 -10.88 -4.72
N ILE A 67 -8.07 -11.48 -3.83
CA ILE A 67 -6.67 -11.10 -3.57
C ILE A 67 -5.79 -11.04 -4.83
N PRO A 68 -5.83 -12.01 -5.77
CA PRO A 68 -4.99 -11.95 -6.97
C PRO A 68 -5.32 -10.75 -7.88
N ALA A 69 -6.62 -10.46 -8.07
CA ALA A 69 -7.07 -9.32 -8.85
C ALA A 69 -6.67 -8.00 -8.16
N LEU A 70 -6.78 -7.96 -6.83
CA LEU A 70 -6.37 -6.82 -6.04
C LEU A 70 -4.86 -6.52 -6.17
N GLY A 71 -4.02 -7.56 -6.18
CA GLY A 71 -2.57 -7.41 -6.39
C GLY A 71 -2.23 -6.83 -7.75
N LEU A 72 -2.95 -7.23 -8.81
CA LEU A 72 -2.82 -6.61 -10.13
C LEU A 72 -3.24 -5.13 -10.11
N ILE A 73 -4.41 -4.81 -9.55
CA ILE A 73 -4.91 -3.43 -9.48
C ILE A 73 -3.93 -2.54 -8.71
N MET A 74 -3.42 -3.00 -7.57
CA MET A 74 -2.46 -2.24 -6.76
C MET A 74 -1.18 -1.94 -7.53
N ARG A 75 -0.60 -2.92 -8.23
CA ARG A 75 0.59 -2.70 -9.07
C ARG A 75 0.34 -1.72 -10.21
N LEU A 76 -0.81 -1.80 -10.89
CA LEU A 76 -1.17 -0.86 -11.95
C LEU A 76 -1.32 0.57 -11.41
N LEU A 77 -1.90 0.72 -10.22
CA LEU A 77 -2.02 2.03 -9.58
C LEU A 77 -0.67 2.61 -9.17
N ASP A 78 0.23 1.77 -8.63
CA ASP A 78 1.61 2.17 -8.33
C ASP A 78 2.33 2.64 -9.62
N GLU A 79 2.21 1.88 -10.71
CA GLU A 79 2.80 2.24 -12.01
C GLU A 79 2.27 3.57 -12.54
N VAL A 80 0.95 3.79 -12.47
CA VAL A 80 0.33 5.07 -12.88
C VAL A 80 0.82 6.24 -12.03
N GLU A 81 1.01 6.03 -10.72
CA GLU A 81 1.58 7.05 -9.83
C GLU A 81 3.02 7.40 -10.20
N GLU A 82 3.86 6.40 -10.49
CA GLU A 82 5.24 6.63 -10.95
C GLU A 82 5.29 7.35 -12.30
N LEU A 83 4.48 6.94 -13.27
CA LEU A 83 4.39 7.61 -14.57
C LEU A 83 3.98 9.08 -14.42
N ARG A 84 3.02 9.40 -13.56
CA ARG A 84 2.58 10.78 -13.30
C ARG A 84 3.68 11.63 -12.66
N LYS A 85 4.43 11.07 -11.70
CA LYS A 85 5.58 11.75 -11.08
C LYS A 85 6.68 12.02 -12.11
N ALA A 86 6.92 11.10 -13.04
CA ALA A 86 7.92 11.25 -14.10
C ALA A 86 7.54 12.30 -15.16
N GLN A 87 6.24 12.53 -15.40
CA GLN A 87 5.74 13.55 -16.33
C GLN A 87 5.69 14.95 -15.72
N GLN A 88 5.53 15.06 -14.39
CA GLN A 88 5.49 16.34 -13.67
C GLN A 88 6.72 17.27 -13.85
N PRO A 89 7.96 16.78 -14.00
CA PRO A 89 9.09 17.67 -14.33
C PRO A 89 9.01 18.30 -15.73
N LEU A 90 8.25 17.73 -16.68
CA LEU A 90 8.19 18.25 -18.05
C LEU A 90 7.20 19.42 -18.21
N SER A 91 6.13 19.47 -17.42
CA SER A 91 5.13 20.55 -17.50
C SER A 91 5.60 21.88 -16.88
N LEU A 92 6.66 21.86 -16.05
CA LEU A 92 7.27 23.08 -15.48
C LEU A 92 8.19 23.81 -16.47
N LEU A 93 8.50 23.20 -17.62
CA LEU A 93 9.37 23.77 -18.65
C LEU A 93 8.59 24.34 -19.85
N ASP A 94 7.26 24.17 -19.88
CA ASP A 94 6.41 24.59 -21.00
C ASP A 94 5.65 25.92 -20.74
N GLU A 95 5.74 26.47 -19.52
CA GLU A 95 5.12 27.77 -19.14
C GLU A 95 5.97 29.00 -19.57
N GLY A 96 6.76 28.86 -20.63
CA GLY A 96 7.76 29.86 -21.03
C GLY A 96 7.81 30.10 -22.54
N LYS A 97 6.68 30.46 -23.16
CA LYS A 97 6.65 31.15 -24.46
C LYS A 97 5.56 32.21 -24.53
#